data_AF-A0A2E7MXR1-F1
#
_entry.id   AF-A0A2E7MXR1-F1
#
_cell.length_a   1.000
_cell.length_b   1.000
_cell.length_c   1.000
_cell.angle_alpha   90.00
_cell.angle_beta   90.00
_cell.angle_gamma   90.00
#
_symmetry.space_group_name_H-M   'P 1'
#
loop_
_entity.id
_entity.type
_entity.pdbx_description
1 polymer ?
#
loop_
_entity_poly.entity_id
_entity_poly.type
_entity_poly.pdbx_seq_one_letter_code
_entity_poly.pdbx_strand_id
1 'polypeptide(L)'
;MSTYVLVDTANTFFRARHVVRGDLDTKVGMALHITLNSIKKAWQDFDADHVVFCLEGRSWRKDFYEPYKRNRQVARDALTAKEAEEDTLFWEVFDEFKNFVTDKTNCTVMQHSQLEADDLIAGWIQSHPRDNHVIISTDGDFAQLIAPNVKQYNGVSNTTITHEGYFTDKGAPVIDKKTKEAKPAPDPAFMLFEKCMRGDTSDNVFSAYPGVRKKGTKNKVGLIEAFADKDTKGFNWNNMMLQRWVDHEGVEHRVLDDYNRNVILCDLSAQPGNIRSIINDVIEESMTPKEISQVGMRLMKFCAKWDMQKIADQASHYAQPLQARYPA
;
A
#
# COMPACT_ATOMS: atom_id res chain seq x y z
N MET A 1 -21.33 -8.66 -8.43
CA MET A 1 -19.88 -8.52 -8.62
C MET A 1 -19.64 -7.03 -8.66
N SER A 2 -19.04 -6.53 -7.60
CA SER A 2 -18.77 -5.11 -7.41
C SER A 2 -17.30 -4.81 -7.70
N THR A 3 -17.00 -3.54 -7.98
CA THR A 3 -15.63 -3.05 -8.09
C THR A 3 -15.34 -2.08 -6.94
N TYR A 4 -14.42 -2.48 -6.06
CA TYR A 4 -13.99 -1.69 -4.91
C TYR A 4 -12.74 -0.89 -5.20
N VAL A 5 -12.75 0.40 -4.87
CA VAL A 5 -11.55 1.25 -4.83
C VAL A 5 -11.02 1.27 -3.40
N LEU A 6 -9.87 0.65 -3.18
CA LEU A 6 -9.22 0.53 -1.88
C LEU A 6 -8.13 1.58 -1.75
N VAL A 7 -8.35 2.58 -0.91
CA VAL A 7 -7.45 3.72 -0.78
C VAL A 7 -6.49 3.50 0.38
N ASP A 8 -5.19 3.39 0.07
CA ASP A 8 -4.13 3.54 1.05
C ASP A 8 -3.99 5.03 1.38
N THR A 9 -4.75 5.46 2.38
CA THR A 9 -5.12 6.87 2.59
C THR A 9 -3.90 7.71 2.97
N ALA A 10 -3.10 7.23 3.92
CA ALA A 10 -1.91 7.94 4.38
C ALA A 10 -0.84 7.97 3.28
N ASN A 11 -0.57 6.83 2.63
CA ASN A 11 0.41 6.80 1.53
C ASN A 11 0.04 7.78 0.43
N THR A 12 -1.21 7.74 -0.04
CA THR A 12 -1.67 8.60 -1.14
C THR A 12 -1.57 10.08 -0.78
N PHE A 13 -2.03 10.47 0.42
CA PHE A 13 -2.01 11.85 0.88
C PHE A 13 -0.58 12.38 1.09
N PHE A 14 0.25 11.67 1.86
CA PHE A 14 1.60 12.13 2.20
C PHE A 14 2.57 12.04 1.02
N ARG A 15 2.37 11.12 0.06
CA ARG A 15 3.22 11.05 -1.14
C ARG A 15 3.00 12.24 -2.06
N ALA A 16 1.79 12.77 -2.11
CA ALA A 16 1.48 13.96 -2.88
C ALA A 16 2.31 15.18 -2.43
N ARG A 17 2.62 15.30 -1.13
CA ARG A 17 3.50 16.34 -0.56
C ARG A 17 4.85 16.45 -1.29
N HIS A 18 5.44 15.31 -1.67
CA HIS A 18 6.79 15.27 -2.23
C HIS A 18 6.86 15.63 -3.72
N VAL A 19 5.71 15.69 -4.40
CA VAL A 19 5.64 16.02 -5.83
C VAL A 19 5.37 17.50 -6.06
N VAL A 20 4.83 18.19 -5.04
CA VAL A 20 4.39 19.57 -5.13
C VAL A 20 5.46 20.53 -4.62
N ARG A 21 5.79 21.53 -5.44
CA ARG A 21 6.63 22.66 -5.03
C ARG A 21 5.73 23.84 -4.73
N GLY A 22 5.94 24.51 -3.62
CA GLY A 22 5.13 25.65 -3.21
C GLY A 22 5.26 25.92 -1.73
N ASP A 23 4.54 26.95 -1.28
CA ASP A 23 4.23 27.18 0.13
C ASP A 23 3.35 26.05 0.70
N LEU A 24 3.23 26.04 2.02
CA LEU A 24 2.62 24.95 2.76
C LEU A 24 1.14 24.75 2.41
N ASP A 25 0.37 25.83 2.30
CA ASP A 25 -1.06 25.78 1.94
C ASP A 25 -1.25 25.18 0.54
N THR A 26 -0.42 25.60 -0.43
CA THR A 26 -0.41 25.00 -1.78
C THR A 26 -0.12 23.51 -1.74
N LYS A 27 0.89 23.06 -0.97
CA LYS A 27 1.23 21.63 -0.88
C LYS A 27 0.08 20.81 -0.30
N VAL A 28 -0.57 21.33 0.74
CA VAL A 28 -1.73 20.71 1.40
C VAL A 28 -2.92 20.60 0.44
N GLY A 29 -3.32 21.71 -0.19
CA GLY A 29 -4.44 21.72 -1.13
C GLY A 29 -4.20 20.78 -2.31
N MET A 30 -2.96 20.70 -2.81
CA MET A 30 -2.60 19.74 -3.85
C MET A 30 -2.59 18.28 -3.36
N ALA A 31 -2.24 18.01 -2.10
CA ALA A 31 -2.32 16.66 -1.54
C ALA A 31 -3.76 16.14 -1.50
N LEU A 32 -4.70 16.97 -1.07
CA LEU A 32 -6.14 16.68 -1.14
C LEU A 32 -6.59 16.50 -2.60
N HIS A 33 -6.12 17.37 -3.50
CA HIS A 33 -6.47 17.31 -4.91
C HIS A 33 -6.00 16.02 -5.59
N ILE A 34 -4.75 15.62 -5.37
CA ILE A 34 -4.19 14.38 -5.92
C ILE A 34 -4.95 13.17 -5.37
N THR A 35 -5.24 13.15 -4.08
CA THR A 35 -5.98 12.06 -3.42
C THR A 35 -7.39 11.92 -4.02
N LEU A 36 -8.18 13.00 -4.02
CA LEU A 36 -9.56 12.99 -4.54
C LEU A 36 -9.60 12.74 -6.06
N ASN A 37 -8.63 13.26 -6.82
CA ASN A 37 -8.56 13.00 -8.25
C ASN A 37 -8.19 11.55 -8.57
N SER A 38 -7.35 10.91 -7.75
CA SER A 38 -7.04 9.49 -7.88
C SER A 38 -8.28 8.63 -7.68
N ILE A 39 -9.11 8.96 -6.68
CA ILE A 39 -10.38 8.27 -6.43
C ILE A 39 -11.36 8.49 -7.59
N LYS A 40 -11.55 9.74 -8.04
CA LYS A 40 -12.43 10.06 -9.18
C LYS A 40 -12.01 9.29 -10.43
N LYS A 41 -10.70 9.27 -10.72
CA LYS A 41 -10.17 8.58 -11.89
C LYS A 41 -10.32 7.07 -11.78
N ALA A 42 -9.97 6.46 -10.63
CA ALA A 42 -10.18 5.04 -10.43
C ALA A 42 -11.67 4.66 -10.53
N TRP A 43 -12.56 5.52 -10.04
CA TRP A 43 -14.00 5.34 -10.17
C TRP A 43 -14.45 5.29 -11.64
N GLN A 44 -13.95 6.22 -12.46
CA GLN A 44 -14.31 6.33 -13.87
C GLN A 44 -13.64 5.28 -14.76
N ASP A 45 -12.34 5.06 -14.58
CA ASP A 45 -11.54 4.20 -15.47
C ASP A 45 -11.79 2.70 -15.22
N PHE A 46 -12.37 2.34 -14.06
CA PHE A 46 -12.59 0.94 -13.67
C PHE A 46 -14.05 0.62 -13.31
N ASP A 47 -15.00 1.51 -13.63
CA ASP A 47 -16.42 1.33 -13.34
C ASP A 47 -16.66 0.91 -11.87
N ALA A 48 -16.13 1.71 -10.94
CA ALA A 48 -16.21 1.37 -9.52
C ALA A 48 -17.62 1.54 -8.95
N ASP A 49 -17.93 0.71 -7.95
CA ASP A 49 -19.20 0.74 -7.23
C ASP A 49 -19.06 1.33 -5.82
N HIS A 50 -17.89 1.18 -5.19
CA HIS A 50 -17.69 1.62 -3.82
C HIS A 50 -16.24 1.97 -3.49
N VAL A 51 -16.05 2.91 -2.57
CA VAL A 51 -14.73 3.37 -2.11
C VAL A 51 -14.53 2.99 -0.65
N VAL A 52 -13.37 2.40 -0.35
CA VAL A 52 -12.97 1.96 0.99
C VAL A 52 -11.67 2.66 1.36
N PHE A 53 -11.70 3.51 2.38
CA PHE A 53 -10.51 4.14 2.93
C PHE A 53 -9.88 3.26 3.99
N CYS A 54 -8.59 2.93 3.83
CA CYS A 54 -7.81 2.20 4.82
C CYS A 54 -6.87 3.18 5.52
N LEU A 55 -6.93 3.23 6.84
CA LEU A 55 -6.17 4.15 7.69
C LEU A 55 -5.14 3.38 8.51
N GLU A 56 -4.00 4.02 8.74
CA GLU A 56 -2.89 3.44 9.48
C GLU A 56 -3.18 3.39 10.99
N GLY A 57 -2.75 2.28 11.61
CA GLY A 57 -2.56 2.13 13.05
C GLY A 57 -1.09 2.08 13.44
N ARG A 58 -0.78 1.57 14.64
CA ARG A 58 0.59 1.50 15.16
C ARG A 58 1.45 0.46 14.43
N SER A 59 0.83 -0.60 13.88
CA SER A 59 1.44 -1.84 13.41
C SER A 59 1.81 -2.84 14.50
N TRP A 60 1.22 -4.04 14.44
CA TRP A 60 1.56 -5.21 15.26
C TRP A 60 2.96 -5.73 14.97
N ARG A 61 3.51 -5.46 13.78
CA ARG A 61 4.87 -5.87 13.39
C ARG A 61 5.94 -5.28 14.30
N LYS A 62 5.68 -4.12 14.93
CA LYS A 62 6.59 -3.52 15.92
C LYS A 62 6.71 -4.34 17.20
N ASP A 63 5.64 -5.03 17.60
CA ASP A 63 5.67 -5.92 18.77
C ASP A 63 6.33 -7.26 18.44
N PHE A 64 6.25 -7.70 17.18
CA PHE A 64 6.87 -8.93 16.71
C PHE A 64 8.37 -8.77 16.40
N TYR A 65 8.75 -7.67 15.75
CA TYR A 65 10.12 -7.38 15.35
C TYR A 65 10.47 -5.94 15.72
N GLU A 66 11.11 -5.79 16.86
CA GLU A 66 11.43 -4.50 17.47
C GLU A 66 12.12 -3.49 16.52
N PRO A 67 13.03 -3.89 15.60
CA PRO A 67 13.62 -2.96 14.64
C PRO A 67 12.64 -2.40 13.59
N TYR A 68 11.49 -3.03 13.37
CA TYR A 68 10.56 -2.70 12.30
C TYR A 68 10.15 -1.22 12.29
N LYS A 69 10.34 -0.56 11.14
CA LYS A 69 10.07 0.87 10.89
C LYS A 69 10.72 1.86 11.88
N ARG A 70 11.69 1.43 12.71
CA ARG A 70 12.41 2.33 13.65
C ARG A 70 13.16 3.44 12.93
N ASN A 71 13.66 3.19 11.73
CA ASN A 71 14.26 4.18 10.84
C ASN A 71 13.31 5.38 10.54
N ARG A 72 12.00 5.16 10.50
CA ARG A 72 11.02 6.24 10.28
C ARG A 72 10.94 7.19 11.49
N GLN A 73 11.09 6.65 12.71
CA GLN A 73 11.16 7.47 13.93
C GLN A 73 12.45 8.31 13.95
N VAL A 74 13.59 7.70 13.66
CA VAL A 74 14.87 8.41 13.56
C VAL A 74 14.81 9.54 12.53
N ALA A 75 14.20 9.30 11.37
CA ALA A 75 14.01 10.33 10.35
C ALA A 75 13.11 11.48 10.82
N ARG A 76 12.08 11.18 11.62
CA ARG A 76 11.19 12.18 12.22
C ARG A 76 11.91 12.99 13.31
N ASP A 77 12.71 12.35 14.15
CA ASP A 77 13.49 13.02 15.21
C ASP A 77 14.61 13.91 14.64
N ALA A 78 15.04 13.63 13.41
CA ALA A 78 16.04 14.41 12.69
C ALA A 78 15.47 15.62 11.92
N LEU A 79 14.15 15.84 11.94
CA LEU A 79 13.53 16.99 11.27
C LEU A 79 14.00 18.30 11.90
N THR A 80 14.26 19.30 11.07
CA THR A 80 14.44 20.68 11.54
C THR A 80 13.13 21.23 12.10
N ALA A 81 13.17 22.29 12.91
CA ALA A 81 11.97 22.91 13.48
C ALA A 81 10.92 23.27 12.40
N LYS A 82 11.37 23.83 11.27
CA LYS A 82 10.51 24.15 10.13
C LYS A 82 9.87 22.91 9.52
N GLU A 83 10.64 21.84 9.33
CA GLU A 83 10.11 20.60 8.76
C GLU A 83 9.13 19.90 9.72
N ALA A 84 9.36 20.00 11.03
CA ALA A 84 8.46 19.47 12.05
C ALA A 84 7.13 20.26 12.12
N GLU A 85 7.17 21.59 11.96
CA GLU A 85 5.97 22.43 11.80
C GLU A 85 5.21 22.06 10.53
N GLU A 86 5.90 21.91 9.39
CA GLU A 86 5.27 21.45 8.14
C GLU A 86 4.65 20.05 8.31
N ASP A 87 5.33 19.10 8.96
CA ASP A 87 4.79 17.75 9.19
C ASP A 87 3.54 17.79 10.08
N THR A 88 3.57 18.59 11.15
CA THR A 88 2.44 18.76 12.08
C THR A 88 1.20 19.27 11.36
N LEU A 89 1.32 20.33 10.56
CA LEU A 89 0.18 20.86 9.81
C LEU A 89 -0.36 19.82 8.81
N PHE A 90 0.53 19.08 8.13
CA PHE A 90 0.11 18.02 7.22
C PHE A 90 -0.72 16.95 7.93
N TRP A 91 -0.35 16.57 9.16
CA TRP A 91 -1.13 15.64 9.98
C TRP A 91 -2.47 16.22 10.42
N GLU A 92 -2.52 17.49 10.81
CA GLU A 92 -3.79 18.17 11.15
C GLU A 92 -4.76 18.15 9.98
N VAL A 93 -4.27 18.45 8.76
CA VAL A 93 -5.12 18.43 7.56
C VAL A 93 -5.54 17.00 7.21
N PHE A 94 -4.63 16.04 7.36
CA PHE A 94 -4.96 14.64 7.17
C PHE A 94 -6.06 14.17 8.13
N ASP A 95 -6.00 14.58 9.40
CA ASP A 95 -7.02 14.28 10.40
C ASP A 95 -8.38 14.92 10.05
N GLU A 96 -8.38 16.13 9.52
CA GLU A 96 -9.61 16.73 9.01
C GLU A 96 -10.19 15.99 7.80
N PHE A 97 -9.33 15.59 6.86
CA PHE A 97 -9.74 14.78 5.71
C PHE A 97 -10.30 13.43 6.15
N LYS A 98 -9.63 12.77 7.10
CA LYS A 98 -10.09 11.54 7.75
C LYS A 98 -11.49 11.73 8.36
N ASN A 99 -11.69 12.76 9.17
CA ASN A 99 -12.99 13.05 9.78
C ASN A 99 -14.07 13.34 8.73
N PHE A 100 -13.70 14.03 7.64
CA PHE A 100 -14.60 14.25 6.52
C PHE A 100 -15.03 12.93 5.86
N VAL A 101 -14.10 12.06 5.46
CA VAL A 101 -14.46 10.79 4.80
C VAL A 101 -15.23 9.86 5.75
N THR A 102 -14.90 9.85 7.03
CA THR A 102 -15.57 9.01 8.03
C THR A 102 -17.01 9.46 8.27
N ASP A 103 -17.23 10.74 8.56
CA ASP A 103 -18.51 11.24 9.10
C ASP A 103 -19.42 11.87 8.05
N LYS A 104 -18.86 12.24 6.89
CA LYS A 104 -19.54 13.10 5.90
C LYS A 104 -19.75 12.42 4.54
N THR A 105 -19.31 11.17 4.38
CA THR A 105 -19.44 10.40 3.14
C THR A 105 -20.00 9.01 3.40
N ASN A 106 -20.50 8.34 2.36
CA ASN A 106 -20.99 6.96 2.45
C ASN A 106 -19.89 5.91 2.25
N CYS A 107 -18.64 6.33 2.06
CA CYS A 107 -17.51 5.42 1.93
C CYS A 107 -17.31 4.61 3.21
N THR A 108 -16.89 3.36 3.05
CA THR A 108 -16.36 2.57 4.15
C THR A 108 -15.01 3.16 4.57
N VAL A 109 -14.78 3.22 5.87
CA VAL A 109 -13.52 3.67 6.46
C VAL A 109 -13.10 2.64 7.49
N MET A 110 -11.95 2.00 7.27
CA MET A 110 -11.40 0.96 8.14
C MET A 110 -10.16 1.50 8.86
N GLN A 111 -10.11 1.26 10.17
CA GLN A 111 -8.94 1.55 10.99
C GLN A 111 -8.93 0.60 12.20
N HIS A 112 -7.74 0.14 12.58
CA HIS A 112 -7.55 -0.52 13.86
C HIS A 112 -6.20 -0.12 14.46
N SER A 113 -6.14 0.04 15.78
CA SER A 113 -4.95 0.56 16.48
C SER A 113 -3.70 -0.31 16.28
N GLN A 114 -3.87 -1.61 16.04
CA GLN A 114 -2.77 -2.56 15.82
C GLN A 114 -2.49 -2.88 14.34
N LEU A 115 -3.35 -2.49 13.40
CA LEU A 115 -3.21 -2.89 12.00
C LEU A 115 -2.58 -1.78 11.16
N GLU A 116 -1.87 -2.15 10.10
CA GLU A 116 -1.48 -1.21 9.04
C GLU A 116 -2.59 -1.15 7.98
N ALA A 117 -2.61 -0.08 7.19
CA ALA A 117 -3.55 0.04 6.07
C ALA A 117 -3.43 -1.16 5.11
N ASP A 118 -2.21 -1.66 4.90
CA ASP A 118 -1.91 -2.79 4.02
C ASP A 118 -2.57 -4.09 4.49
N ASP A 119 -2.64 -4.32 5.81
CA ASP A 119 -3.32 -5.48 6.40
C ASP A 119 -4.83 -5.43 6.12
N LEU A 120 -5.42 -4.24 6.22
CA LEU A 120 -6.84 -4.01 5.95
C LEU A 120 -7.18 -4.16 4.46
N ILE A 121 -6.33 -3.64 3.57
CA ILE A 121 -6.49 -3.78 2.12
C ILE A 121 -6.40 -5.25 1.72
N ALA A 122 -5.38 -5.97 2.19
CA ALA A 122 -5.22 -7.39 1.89
C ALA A 122 -6.39 -8.21 2.44
N GLY A 123 -6.82 -7.95 3.67
CA GLY A 123 -7.97 -8.60 4.27
C GLY A 123 -9.26 -8.36 3.47
N TRP A 124 -9.51 -7.12 3.04
CA TRP A 124 -10.70 -6.80 2.24
C TRP A 124 -10.73 -7.55 0.91
N ILE A 125 -9.59 -7.64 0.22
CA ILE A 125 -9.48 -8.41 -1.03
C ILE A 125 -9.77 -9.90 -0.77
N GLN A 126 -9.22 -10.45 0.33
CA GLN A 126 -9.39 -11.84 0.71
C GLN A 126 -10.84 -12.18 1.11
N SER A 127 -11.58 -11.23 1.71
CA SER A 127 -12.99 -11.40 2.05
C SER A 127 -13.94 -11.24 0.86
N HIS A 128 -13.48 -10.64 -0.25
CA HIS A 128 -14.25 -10.40 -1.47
C HIS A 128 -13.60 -11.03 -2.72
N PRO A 129 -13.37 -12.36 -2.76
CA PRO A 129 -12.60 -12.99 -3.82
C PRO A 129 -13.29 -13.00 -5.20
N ARG A 130 -14.60 -12.70 -5.24
CA ARG A 130 -15.40 -12.67 -6.47
C ARG A 130 -15.58 -11.27 -7.05
N ASP A 131 -15.13 -10.25 -6.33
CA ASP A 131 -15.26 -8.85 -6.72
C ASP A 131 -13.95 -8.34 -7.31
N ASN A 132 -14.02 -7.21 -8.01
CA ASN A 132 -12.85 -6.51 -8.51
C ASN A 132 -12.33 -5.53 -7.47
N HIS A 133 -11.02 -5.32 -7.48
CA HIS A 133 -10.33 -4.43 -6.55
C HIS A 133 -9.36 -3.53 -7.29
N VAL A 134 -9.40 -2.24 -6.96
CA VAL A 134 -8.45 -1.24 -7.45
C VAL A 134 -7.79 -0.59 -6.24
N ILE A 135 -6.54 -0.97 -5.97
CA ILE A 135 -5.76 -0.40 -4.88
C ILE A 135 -5.18 0.94 -5.34
N ILE A 136 -5.52 2.03 -4.68
CA ILE A 136 -4.87 3.32 -4.86
C ILE A 136 -3.73 3.42 -3.85
N SER A 137 -2.50 3.19 -4.32
CA SER A 137 -1.29 3.38 -3.52
C SER A 137 -0.07 3.54 -4.42
N THR A 138 0.96 4.20 -3.89
CA THR A 138 2.30 4.22 -4.48
C THR A 138 3.19 3.10 -3.96
N ASP A 139 2.74 2.34 -2.95
CA ASP A 139 3.53 1.29 -2.32
C ASP A 139 3.71 0.10 -3.26
N GLY A 140 4.96 -0.33 -3.46
CA GLY A 140 5.27 -1.47 -4.33
C GLY A 140 4.82 -2.81 -3.73
N ASP A 141 4.52 -2.85 -2.45
CA ASP A 141 4.22 -4.09 -1.73
C ASP A 141 2.88 -4.70 -2.10
N PHE A 142 1.93 -3.87 -2.53
CA PHE A 142 0.65 -4.33 -3.07
C PHE A 142 0.80 -5.12 -4.38
N ALA A 143 1.97 -5.10 -5.03
CA ALA A 143 2.24 -5.98 -6.16
C ALA A 143 2.06 -7.46 -5.80
N GLN A 144 2.20 -7.84 -4.53
CA GLN A 144 1.96 -9.21 -4.06
C GLN A 144 0.48 -9.62 -4.12
N LEU A 145 -0.44 -8.66 -4.18
CA LEU A 145 -1.89 -8.90 -4.24
C LEU A 145 -2.45 -8.89 -5.67
N ILE A 146 -1.62 -8.58 -6.67
CA ILE A 146 -2.06 -8.47 -8.07
C ILE A 146 -2.55 -9.83 -8.58
N ALA A 147 -3.75 -9.82 -9.16
CA ALA A 147 -4.47 -10.97 -9.67
C ALA A 147 -5.39 -10.53 -10.84
N PRO A 148 -6.08 -11.43 -11.55
CA PRO A 148 -7.01 -11.04 -12.61
C PRO A 148 -8.07 -10.02 -12.19
N ASN A 149 -8.53 -10.10 -10.94
CA ASN A 149 -9.52 -9.19 -10.34
C ASN A 149 -8.90 -8.10 -9.46
N VAL A 150 -7.56 -7.98 -9.38
CA VAL A 150 -6.89 -6.98 -8.52
C VAL A 150 -5.91 -6.16 -9.35
N LYS A 151 -6.12 -4.84 -9.35
CA LYS A 151 -5.26 -3.85 -9.99
C LYS A 151 -4.72 -2.89 -8.94
N GLN A 152 -3.55 -2.31 -9.20
CA GLN A 152 -3.03 -1.21 -8.40
C GLN A 152 -2.88 0.03 -9.28
N TYR A 153 -3.46 1.14 -8.86
CA TYR A 153 -3.36 2.44 -9.51
C TYR A 153 -2.50 3.39 -8.68
N ASN A 154 -1.40 3.86 -9.27
CA ASN A 154 -0.53 4.86 -8.65
C ASN A 154 -0.94 6.26 -9.14
N GLY A 155 -1.66 7.01 -8.30
CA GLY A 155 -2.16 8.34 -8.61
C GLY A 155 -1.11 9.46 -8.75
N VAL A 156 0.15 9.18 -8.40
CA VAL A 156 1.27 10.13 -8.57
C VAL A 156 1.94 9.95 -9.93
N SER A 157 2.18 8.70 -10.34
CA SER A 157 2.83 8.38 -11.61
C SER A 157 1.85 8.06 -12.73
N ASN A 158 0.55 8.02 -12.44
CA ASN A 158 -0.52 7.71 -13.39
C ASN A 158 -0.24 6.37 -14.12
N THR A 159 0.12 5.37 -13.33
CA THR A 159 0.48 4.02 -13.78
C THR A 159 -0.44 3.01 -13.13
N THR A 160 -1.00 2.11 -13.94
CA THR A 160 -1.80 0.97 -13.49
C THR A 160 -0.96 -0.30 -13.59
N ILE A 161 -0.85 -1.03 -12.49
CA ILE A 161 -0.24 -2.34 -12.39
C ILE A 161 -1.37 -3.38 -12.44
N THR A 162 -1.20 -4.38 -13.29
CA THR A 162 -2.14 -5.48 -13.48
C THR A 162 -1.38 -6.79 -13.59
N HIS A 163 -2.11 -7.91 -13.61
CA HIS A 163 -1.53 -9.23 -13.86
C HIS A 163 -0.89 -9.37 -15.26
N GLU A 164 -1.22 -8.49 -16.21
CA GLU A 164 -0.69 -8.50 -17.57
C GLU A 164 0.54 -7.61 -17.76
N GLY A 165 0.76 -6.65 -16.87
CA GLY A 165 1.79 -5.65 -17.06
C GLY A 165 1.55 -4.32 -16.35
N TYR A 166 2.41 -3.37 -16.69
CA TYR A 166 2.38 -1.99 -16.21
C TYR A 166 1.93 -1.09 -17.36
N PHE A 167 0.89 -0.31 -17.13
CA PHE A 167 0.28 0.53 -18.16
C PHE A 167 0.21 1.99 -17.72
N THR A 168 0.49 2.89 -18.66
CA THR A 168 0.24 4.32 -18.50
C THR A 168 -1.26 4.62 -18.59
N ASP A 169 -1.67 5.82 -18.19
CA ASP A 169 -3.04 6.33 -18.39
C ASP A 169 -3.60 6.22 -19.82
N LYS A 170 -2.73 6.15 -20.83
CA LYS A 170 -3.12 6.01 -22.24
C LYS A 170 -3.28 4.55 -22.66
N GLY A 171 -3.17 3.60 -21.72
CA GLY A 171 -3.17 2.15 -21.99
C GLY A 171 -1.88 1.63 -22.62
N ALA A 172 -0.86 2.48 -22.82
CA ALA A 172 0.42 2.04 -23.37
C ALA A 172 1.28 1.35 -22.30
N PRO A 173 2.02 0.28 -22.64
CA PRO A 173 2.95 -0.37 -21.73
C PRO A 173 4.02 0.59 -21.21
N VAL A 174 4.32 0.51 -19.91
CA VAL A 174 5.41 1.26 -19.30
C VAL A 174 6.74 0.63 -19.73
N ILE A 175 7.63 1.46 -20.28
CA ILE A 175 8.95 1.03 -20.76
C ILE A 175 9.98 1.11 -19.62
N ASP A 176 10.71 0.02 -19.40
CA ASP A 176 11.82 -0.01 -18.46
C ASP A 176 12.98 0.87 -18.98
N LYS A 177 13.44 1.79 -18.13
CA LYS A 177 14.45 2.78 -18.52
C LYS A 177 15.80 2.14 -18.88
N LYS A 178 16.13 0.98 -18.30
CA LYS A 178 17.40 0.27 -18.48
C LYS A 178 17.35 -0.67 -19.68
N THR A 179 16.32 -1.50 -19.79
CA THR A 179 16.23 -2.49 -20.89
C THR A 179 15.68 -1.89 -22.17
N LYS A 180 14.96 -0.75 -22.09
CA LYS A 180 14.20 -0.14 -23.20
C LYS A 180 13.06 -1.00 -23.73
N GLU A 181 12.68 -2.04 -22.99
CA GLU A 181 11.57 -2.93 -23.32
C GLU A 181 10.38 -2.67 -22.40
N ALA A 182 9.20 -3.19 -22.76
CA ALA A 182 8.05 -3.16 -21.88
C ALA A 182 8.38 -3.85 -20.55
N LYS A 183 8.03 -3.21 -19.44
CA LYS A 183 8.23 -3.79 -18.11
C LYS A 183 7.41 -5.08 -18.03
N PRO A 184 8.03 -6.22 -17.65
CA PRO A 184 7.32 -7.50 -17.59
C PRO A 184 6.20 -7.43 -16.56
N ALA A 185 5.18 -8.27 -16.74
CA ALA A 185 4.14 -8.48 -15.75
C ALA A 185 4.76 -8.79 -14.37
N PRO A 186 4.17 -8.29 -13.27
CA PRO A 186 4.62 -8.68 -11.94
C PRO A 186 4.49 -10.19 -11.76
N ASP A 187 5.46 -10.80 -11.08
CA ASP A 187 5.36 -12.16 -10.54
C ASP A 187 5.23 -12.00 -9.01
N PRO A 188 3.99 -11.95 -8.48
CA PRO A 188 3.75 -11.69 -7.06
C PRO A 188 4.53 -12.62 -6.14
N ALA A 189 4.55 -13.92 -6.46
CA ALA A 189 5.19 -14.94 -5.64
C ALA A 189 6.72 -14.79 -5.64
N PHE A 190 7.33 -14.56 -6.81
CA PHE A 190 8.78 -14.33 -6.88
C PHE A 190 9.17 -12.99 -6.25
N MET A 191 8.38 -11.92 -6.46
CA MET A 191 8.65 -10.60 -5.87
C MET A 191 8.61 -10.64 -4.35
N LEU A 192 7.61 -11.30 -3.77
CA LEU A 192 7.52 -11.52 -2.32
C LEU A 192 8.70 -12.37 -1.82
N PHE A 193 9.02 -13.48 -2.49
CA PHE A 193 10.18 -14.30 -2.15
C PHE A 193 11.49 -13.50 -2.18
N GLU A 194 11.72 -12.73 -3.24
CA GLU A 194 12.90 -11.88 -3.39
C GLU A 194 12.97 -10.83 -2.28
N LYS A 195 11.86 -10.19 -1.93
CA LYS A 195 11.77 -9.24 -0.83
C LYS A 195 12.07 -9.90 0.52
N CYS A 196 11.46 -11.05 0.84
CA CYS A 196 11.76 -11.77 2.08
C CYS A 196 13.22 -12.21 2.17
N MET A 197 13.85 -12.56 1.04
CA MET A 197 15.28 -12.94 1.01
C MET A 197 16.23 -11.75 1.17
N ARG A 198 15.93 -10.64 0.50
CA ARG A 198 16.77 -9.42 0.49
C ARG A 198 16.49 -8.49 1.68
N GLY A 199 15.40 -8.70 2.40
CA GLY A 199 14.90 -7.77 3.39
C GLY A 199 14.26 -6.53 2.75
N ASP A 200 13.84 -5.61 3.60
CA ASP A 200 13.24 -4.35 3.21
C ASP A 200 13.83 -3.21 4.03
N THR A 201 14.70 -2.42 3.40
CA THR A 201 15.35 -1.28 4.02
C THR A 201 14.39 -0.14 4.36
N SER A 202 13.28 0.02 3.62
CA SER A 202 12.27 1.06 3.90
C SER A 202 11.61 0.83 5.25
N ASP A 203 11.41 -0.43 5.60
CA ASP A 203 10.74 -0.88 6.82
C ASP A 203 11.69 -1.43 7.86
N ASN A 204 13.00 -1.26 7.64
CA ASN A 204 14.05 -1.73 8.53
C ASN A 204 13.96 -3.24 8.81
N VAL A 205 13.52 -4.03 7.81
CA VAL A 205 13.52 -5.50 7.83
C VAL A 205 14.86 -5.99 7.30
N PHE A 206 15.63 -6.67 8.14
CA PHE A 206 16.97 -7.11 7.77
C PHE A 206 16.94 -8.24 6.72
N SER A 207 17.95 -8.27 5.86
CA SER A 207 18.10 -9.28 4.80
C SER A 207 18.26 -10.69 5.37
N ALA A 208 17.50 -11.66 4.86
CA ALA A 208 17.69 -13.06 5.25
C ALA A 208 18.97 -13.67 4.69
N TYR A 209 19.41 -13.22 3.51
CA TYR A 209 20.70 -13.61 2.97
C TYR A 209 21.44 -12.44 2.29
N PRO A 210 22.25 -11.67 3.05
CA PRO A 210 22.95 -10.51 2.53
C PRO A 210 23.81 -10.82 1.30
N GLY A 211 23.68 -10.00 0.25
CA GLY A 211 24.45 -10.15 -0.99
C GLY A 211 23.98 -11.29 -1.92
N VAL A 212 22.82 -11.91 -1.65
CA VAL A 212 22.24 -12.95 -2.52
C VAL A 212 22.02 -12.43 -3.94
N ARG A 213 22.40 -13.26 -4.92
CA ARG A 213 22.25 -12.94 -6.35
C ARG A 213 20.89 -13.38 -6.87
N LYS A 214 20.33 -12.61 -7.80
CA LYS A 214 19.07 -12.98 -8.46
C LYS A 214 19.21 -14.28 -9.26
N LYS A 215 20.26 -14.37 -10.08
CA LYS A 215 20.64 -15.57 -10.82
C LYS A 215 21.92 -16.16 -10.24
N GLY A 216 21.97 -17.48 -10.15
CA GLY A 216 23.12 -18.21 -9.64
C GLY A 216 24.36 -18.06 -10.53
N THR A 217 25.45 -18.60 -10.01
CA THR A 217 26.71 -18.82 -10.75
C THR A 217 27.05 -20.30 -10.68
N LYS A 218 28.11 -20.73 -11.36
CA LYS A 218 28.61 -22.12 -11.27
C LYS A 218 28.79 -22.61 -9.83
N ASN A 219 29.12 -21.72 -8.89
CA ASN A 219 29.50 -22.08 -7.51
C ASN A 219 28.48 -21.65 -6.45
N LYS A 220 27.46 -20.86 -6.81
CA LYS A 220 26.49 -20.31 -5.84
C LYS A 220 25.09 -20.30 -6.43
N VAL A 221 24.13 -20.81 -5.66
CA VAL A 221 22.70 -20.77 -6.00
C VAL A 221 22.19 -19.33 -5.93
N GLY A 222 21.34 -18.94 -6.89
CA GLY A 222 20.64 -17.66 -6.91
C GLY A 222 19.17 -17.81 -6.57
N LEU A 223 18.48 -16.67 -6.43
CA LEU A 223 17.06 -16.63 -6.07
C LEU A 223 16.17 -17.36 -7.08
N ILE A 224 16.44 -17.24 -8.38
CA ILE A 224 15.65 -17.91 -9.42
C ILE A 224 15.71 -19.43 -9.25
N GLU A 225 16.91 -19.97 -9.04
CA GLU A 225 17.10 -21.42 -8.91
C GLU A 225 16.50 -21.97 -7.61
N ALA A 226 16.62 -21.23 -6.50
CA ALA A 226 16.02 -21.62 -5.22
C ALA A 226 14.50 -21.46 -5.20
N PHE A 227 13.96 -20.47 -5.91
CA PHE A 227 12.52 -20.29 -6.05
C PHE A 227 11.89 -21.42 -6.86
N ALA A 228 12.55 -21.85 -7.94
CA ALA A 228 12.04 -22.89 -8.84
C ALA A 228 11.81 -24.25 -8.17
N ASP A 229 12.55 -24.58 -7.10
CA ASP A 229 12.37 -25.84 -6.34
C ASP A 229 11.92 -25.65 -4.89
N LYS A 230 11.45 -24.44 -4.53
CA LYS A 230 10.99 -24.06 -3.18
C LYS A 230 9.91 -24.99 -2.63
N ASP A 231 8.89 -25.30 -3.42
CA ASP A 231 7.73 -26.07 -2.94
C ASP A 231 8.08 -27.53 -2.63
N THR A 232 8.99 -28.11 -3.41
CA THR A 232 9.55 -29.44 -3.15
C THR A 232 10.67 -29.43 -2.11
N LYS A 233 11.09 -28.25 -1.65
CA LYS A 233 12.30 -28.03 -0.86
C LYS A 233 13.48 -28.78 -1.48
N GLY A 234 13.73 -28.49 -2.76
CA GLY A 234 14.73 -29.16 -3.57
C GLY A 234 16.18 -28.82 -3.17
N PHE A 235 17.13 -29.21 -4.02
CA PHE A 235 18.55 -29.00 -3.76
C PHE A 235 18.90 -27.51 -3.64
N ASN A 236 18.39 -26.66 -4.54
CA ASN A 236 18.74 -25.24 -4.56
C ASN A 236 18.15 -24.50 -3.36
N TRP A 237 16.88 -24.76 -3.06
CA TRP A 237 16.23 -24.28 -1.84
C TRP A 237 17.02 -24.64 -0.58
N ASN A 238 17.32 -25.93 -0.37
CA ASN A 238 18.04 -26.35 0.83
C ASN A 238 19.46 -25.80 0.85
N ASN A 239 20.17 -25.78 -0.28
CA ASN A 239 21.51 -25.21 -0.36
C ASN A 239 21.53 -23.75 0.13
N MET A 240 20.53 -22.96 -0.25
CA MET A 240 20.40 -21.56 0.15
C MET A 240 19.94 -21.41 1.61
N MET A 241 18.86 -22.10 1.99
CA MET A 241 18.20 -21.93 3.30
C MET A 241 19.03 -22.46 4.47
N LEU A 242 19.94 -23.40 4.21
CA LEU A 242 20.85 -23.94 5.21
C LEU A 242 22.14 -23.12 5.38
N GLN A 243 22.37 -22.10 4.55
CA GLN A 243 23.52 -21.20 4.74
C GLN A 243 23.43 -20.46 6.07
N ARG A 244 24.62 -20.16 6.61
CA ARG A 244 24.79 -19.30 7.77
C ARG A 244 25.64 -18.10 7.40
N TRP A 245 25.40 -16.99 8.08
CA TRP A 245 26.18 -15.77 7.93
C TRP A 245 26.26 -15.06 9.29
N VAL A 246 27.27 -14.21 9.47
CA VAL A 246 27.50 -13.48 10.72
C VAL A 246 27.28 -12.00 10.46
N ASP A 247 26.53 -11.34 11.33
CA ASP A 247 26.28 -9.91 11.23
C ASP A 247 27.43 -9.06 11.81
N HIS A 248 27.26 -7.74 11.80
CA HIS A 248 28.26 -6.81 12.32
C HIS A 248 28.43 -6.85 13.84
N GLU A 249 27.49 -7.48 14.57
CA GLU A 249 27.54 -7.69 16.02
C GLU A 249 28.16 -9.05 16.39
N GLY A 250 28.53 -9.86 15.38
CA GLY A 250 29.08 -11.20 15.59
C GLY A 250 28.01 -12.26 15.84
N VAL A 251 26.73 -11.95 15.63
CA VAL A 251 25.63 -12.92 15.78
C VAL A 251 25.55 -13.78 14.53
N GLU A 252 25.54 -15.10 14.72
CA GLU A 252 25.35 -16.05 13.63
C GLU A 252 23.86 -16.22 13.32
N HIS A 253 23.51 -16.08 12.05
CA HIS A 253 22.16 -16.21 11.53
C HIS A 253 22.09 -17.36 10.53
N ARG A 254 20.93 -18.02 10.48
CA ARG A 254 20.59 -19.00 9.45
C ARG A 254 19.58 -18.38 8.49
N VAL A 255 19.83 -18.52 7.19
CA VAL A 255 18.99 -17.92 6.14
C VAL A 255 17.51 -18.31 6.28
N LEU A 256 17.23 -19.58 6.59
CA LEU A 256 15.84 -20.05 6.77
C LEU A 256 15.09 -19.32 7.89
N ASP A 257 15.77 -19.04 9.00
CA ASP A 257 15.14 -18.48 10.19
C ASP A 257 14.81 -16.99 9.95
N ASP A 258 15.76 -16.26 9.37
CA ASP A 258 15.52 -14.88 8.93
C ASP A 258 14.48 -14.79 7.80
N TYR A 259 14.48 -15.73 6.87
CA TYR A 259 13.50 -15.78 5.78
C TYR A 259 12.10 -15.95 6.37
N ASN A 260 11.90 -16.88 7.31
CA ASN A 260 10.60 -17.09 7.95
C ASN A 260 10.14 -15.87 8.77
N ARG A 261 11.06 -15.19 9.46
CA ARG A 261 10.76 -13.89 10.09
C ARG A 261 10.28 -12.88 9.05
N ASN A 262 10.99 -12.75 7.93
CA ASN A 262 10.66 -11.80 6.89
C ASN A 262 9.36 -12.16 6.16
N VAL A 263 9.00 -13.43 6.05
CA VAL A 263 7.68 -13.86 5.55
C VAL A 263 6.59 -13.30 6.46
N ILE A 264 6.68 -13.49 7.78
CA ILE A 264 5.70 -12.95 8.73
C ILE A 264 5.57 -11.41 8.61
N LEU A 265 6.69 -10.72 8.38
CA LEU A 265 6.72 -9.26 8.28
C LEU A 265 6.20 -8.72 6.93
N CYS A 266 6.49 -9.39 5.81
CA CYS A 266 6.24 -8.83 4.48
C CYS A 266 5.05 -9.46 3.73
N ASP A 267 4.72 -10.71 4.00
CA ASP A 267 3.64 -11.42 3.31
C ASP A 267 2.29 -11.02 3.91
N LEU A 268 1.48 -10.33 3.12
CA LEU A 268 0.13 -9.88 3.46
C LEU A 268 -0.90 -11.03 3.56
N SER A 269 -0.43 -12.26 3.39
CA SER A 269 -1.14 -13.51 3.63
C SER A 269 -0.42 -14.40 4.64
N ALA A 270 0.51 -13.88 5.46
CA ALA A 270 1.18 -14.63 6.53
C ALA A 270 1.01 -14.00 7.93
N GLN A 271 0.02 -13.13 8.13
CA GLN A 271 -0.22 -12.55 9.45
C GLN A 271 -0.53 -13.63 10.49
N PRO A 272 -0.08 -13.44 11.76
CA PRO A 272 -0.41 -14.34 12.87
C PRO A 272 -1.92 -14.52 13.06
N GLY A 273 -2.33 -15.68 13.59
CA GLY A 273 -3.75 -16.02 13.72
C GLY A 273 -4.57 -15.00 14.52
N ASN A 274 -4.04 -14.48 15.62
CA ASN A 274 -4.69 -13.43 16.42
C ASN A 274 -4.85 -12.12 15.63
N ILE A 275 -3.90 -11.76 14.78
CA ILE A 275 -3.97 -10.57 13.93
C ILE A 275 -5.01 -10.76 12.83
N ARG A 276 -5.10 -11.96 12.24
CA ARG A 276 -6.14 -12.27 11.26
C ARG A 276 -7.55 -12.19 11.81
N SER A 277 -7.76 -12.64 13.05
CA SER A 277 -9.05 -12.47 13.72
C SER A 277 -9.43 -10.99 13.79
N ILE A 278 -8.51 -10.12 14.23
CA ILE A 278 -8.74 -8.67 14.27
C ILE A 278 -9.05 -8.11 12.88
N ILE A 279 -8.31 -8.52 11.85
CA ILE A 279 -8.56 -8.09 10.46
C ILE A 279 -9.98 -8.47 10.03
N ASN A 280 -10.39 -9.72 10.27
CA ASN A 280 -11.71 -10.21 9.91
C ASN A 280 -12.82 -9.45 10.65
N ASP A 281 -12.66 -9.23 11.95
CA ASP A 281 -13.64 -8.50 12.77
C ASP A 281 -13.84 -7.07 12.23
N VAL A 282 -12.74 -6.35 11.93
CA VAL A 282 -12.80 -4.99 11.37
C VAL A 282 -13.50 -4.97 10.01
N ILE A 283 -13.24 -5.95 9.16
CA ILE A 283 -13.86 -6.04 7.83
C ILE A 283 -15.35 -6.31 7.96
N GLU A 284 -15.74 -7.29 8.79
CA GLU A 284 -17.14 -7.65 9.00
C GLU A 284 -17.96 -6.46 9.54
N GLU A 285 -17.42 -5.74 10.53
CA GLU A 285 -18.04 -4.51 11.05
C GLU A 285 -18.16 -3.42 9.96
N SER A 286 -17.21 -3.38 9.03
CA SER A 286 -17.13 -2.38 7.97
C SER A 286 -18.00 -2.68 6.74
N MET A 287 -18.57 -3.87 6.64
CA MET A 287 -19.52 -4.30 5.59
C MET A 287 -20.95 -3.77 5.83
N THR A 288 -21.08 -2.59 6.43
CA THR A 288 -22.37 -1.97 6.73
C THR A 288 -22.55 -0.67 5.94
N PRO A 289 -23.60 -0.53 5.12
CA PRO A 289 -23.82 0.69 4.34
C PRO A 289 -24.15 1.87 5.25
N LYS A 290 -23.48 3.00 5.00
CA LYS A 290 -23.81 4.29 5.62
C LYS A 290 -24.99 4.95 4.87
N GLU A 291 -25.80 5.69 5.63
CA GLU A 291 -26.98 6.41 5.15
C GLU A 291 -26.81 7.93 5.23
N ILE A 292 -25.62 8.43 4.90
CA ILE A 292 -25.32 9.86 4.95
C ILE A 292 -25.94 10.58 3.75
N SER A 293 -26.73 11.61 4.07
CA SER A 293 -27.37 12.49 3.09
C SER A 293 -26.55 13.75 2.83
N GLN A 294 -26.80 14.38 1.68
CA GLN A 294 -26.20 15.65 1.27
C GLN A 294 -24.66 15.61 1.17
N VAL A 295 -24.08 14.47 0.78
CA VAL A 295 -22.61 14.30 0.63
C VAL A 295 -22.01 15.39 -0.26
N GLY A 296 -22.63 15.72 -1.40
CA GLY A 296 -22.16 16.80 -2.28
C GLY A 296 -22.07 18.16 -1.59
N MET A 297 -23.07 18.54 -0.78
CA MET A 297 -23.02 19.80 0.00
C MET A 297 -21.92 19.75 1.06
N ARG A 298 -21.72 18.60 1.72
CA ARG A 298 -20.65 18.42 2.71
C ARG A 298 -19.27 18.51 2.06
N LEU A 299 -19.10 17.94 0.85
CA LEU A 299 -17.89 18.09 0.04
C LEU A 299 -17.63 19.55 -0.33
N MET A 300 -18.65 20.31 -0.73
CA MET A 300 -18.50 21.75 -1.04
C MET A 300 -18.02 22.55 0.18
N LYS A 301 -18.54 22.26 1.38
CA LYS A 301 -18.06 22.89 2.62
C LYS A 301 -16.61 22.54 2.92
N PHE A 302 -16.22 21.28 2.69
CA PHE A 302 -14.83 20.84 2.84
C PHE A 302 -13.90 21.53 1.82
N CYS A 303 -14.33 21.66 0.57
CA CYS A 303 -13.59 22.37 -0.47
C CYS A 303 -13.41 23.86 -0.15
N ALA A 304 -14.44 24.52 0.38
CA ALA A 304 -14.36 25.92 0.78
C ALA A 304 -13.37 26.16 1.92
N LYS A 305 -13.25 25.20 2.85
CA LYS A 305 -12.29 25.28 3.97
C LYS A 305 -10.84 25.23 3.50
N TRP A 306 -10.56 24.44 2.46
CA TRP A 306 -9.22 24.15 1.96
C TRP A 306 -8.92 24.79 0.58
N ASP A 307 -9.70 25.81 0.19
CA ASP A 307 -9.62 26.53 -1.10
C ASP A 307 -9.50 25.63 -2.35
N MET A 308 -10.25 24.52 -2.38
CA MET A 308 -10.21 23.55 -3.47
C MET A 308 -11.19 23.88 -4.61
N GLN A 309 -11.05 25.07 -5.22
CA GLN A 309 -11.99 25.62 -6.22
C GLN A 309 -12.26 24.66 -7.39
N LYS A 310 -11.22 24.04 -7.95
CA LYS A 310 -11.36 23.10 -9.08
C LYS A 310 -12.22 21.86 -8.76
N ILE A 311 -12.17 21.39 -7.51
CA ILE A 311 -13.00 20.26 -7.07
C ILE A 311 -14.43 20.73 -6.87
N ALA A 312 -14.61 21.91 -6.28
CA ALA A 312 -15.92 22.53 -6.07
C ALA A 312 -16.67 22.75 -7.40
N ASP A 313 -15.97 23.23 -8.44
CA ASP A 313 -16.55 23.44 -9.78
C ASP A 313 -17.03 22.14 -10.44
N GLN A 314 -16.42 21.00 -10.06
CA GLN A 314 -16.73 19.66 -10.59
C GLN A 314 -17.36 18.75 -9.52
N ALA A 315 -18.00 19.34 -8.51
CA ALA A 315 -18.41 18.60 -7.32
C ALA A 315 -19.31 17.39 -7.61
N SER A 316 -20.10 17.41 -8.69
CA SER A 316 -20.90 16.25 -9.11
C SER A 316 -20.05 15.00 -9.35
N HIS A 317 -18.92 15.14 -10.03
CA HIS A 317 -18.02 14.02 -10.36
C HIS A 317 -17.24 13.51 -9.14
N TYR A 318 -16.88 14.40 -8.21
CA TYR A 318 -16.19 14.03 -6.98
C TYR A 318 -17.14 13.52 -5.89
N ALA A 319 -18.39 13.98 -5.88
CA ALA A 319 -19.39 13.55 -4.89
C ALA A 319 -19.93 12.15 -5.19
N GLN A 320 -20.01 11.75 -6.47
CA GLN A 320 -20.50 10.42 -6.86
C GLN A 320 -19.78 9.27 -6.12
N PRO A 321 -18.43 9.14 -6.18
CA PRO A 321 -17.72 8.09 -5.45
C PRO A 321 -17.90 8.19 -3.92
N LEU A 322 -18.02 9.42 -3.39
CA LEU A 322 -18.21 9.66 -1.96
C LEU A 322 -19.64 9.37 -1.47
N GLN A 323 -20.61 9.38 -2.37
CA GLN A 323 -22.02 9.15 -2.06
C GLN A 323 -22.40 7.68 -2.21
N ALA A 324 -21.63 6.91 -2.98
CA ALA A 324 -21.88 5.50 -3.21
C ALA A 324 -21.79 4.71 -1.90
N ARG A 325 -22.84 3.95 -1.62
CA ARG A 325 -22.96 3.12 -0.42
C ARG A 325 -22.33 1.76 -0.65
N TYR A 326 -21.95 1.10 0.43
CA TYR A 326 -21.50 -0.28 0.35
C TYR A 326 -22.62 -1.14 -0.30
N PRO A 327 -22.32 -1.89 -1.37
CA PRO A 327 -23.30 -2.73 -2.05
C PRO A 327 -23.54 -3.98 -1.20
N ALA A 328 -24.69 -4.01 -0.52
CA ALA A 328 -25.12 -5.14 0.30
C ALA A 328 -25.55 -6.36 -0.54
#